data_AF-A0A7X7X442-F1
#
_entry.id   AF-A0A7X7X442-F1
#
_cell.length_a   1.000
_cell.length_b   1.000
_cell.length_c   1.000
_cell.angle_alpha   90.00
_cell.angle_beta   90.00
_cell.angle_gamma   90.00
#
_symmetry.space_group_name_H-M   'P 1'
#
loop_
_entity.id
_entity.type
_entity.pdbx_description
1 polymer ?
#
loop_
_entity_poly.entity_id
_entity_poly.type
_entity_poly.pdbx_seq_one_letter_code
_entity_poly.pdbx_strand_id
1 'polypeptide(L)'
;MFRWYEEAKSIAQRDPAARSPWQVIFQYPGYKALRRHRLAHWFHKKGMHWIARALSERTRHKTGIEIHPGARIGKCLFIDHGMGVVIGETAEIGDYCTIYHGVTLGGTGKEKGKRHPTIGNNVLIGAGAKILGPFTVGDNAKIGANAVVTSEVEPNTTVVGVPGRAVKRGGEKIRQSFELDHIHNPDPVSQEFCRIRNELEQLKKVLMKYENRLNDMRGGLKSPPDCDDDDSNQQA
;
A
#
# COMPACT_ATOMS: atom_id res chain seq x y z
N MET A 1 14.04 28.80 6.49
CA MET A 1 14.84 29.22 5.32
C MET A 1 14.63 28.19 4.21
N PHE A 2 14.14 28.57 3.02
CA PHE A 2 13.86 27.62 1.93
C PHE A 2 15.17 27.03 1.41
N ARG A 3 15.43 25.74 1.66
CA ARG A 3 16.62 25.02 1.16
C ARG A 3 16.31 24.33 -0.18
N TRP A 4 15.85 25.14 -1.13
CA TRP A 4 15.43 24.72 -2.48
C TRP A 4 16.50 23.90 -3.23
N TYR A 5 17.77 24.29 -3.10
CA TYR A 5 18.88 23.53 -3.68
C TYR A 5 19.04 22.15 -3.06
N GLU A 6 18.80 21.99 -1.75
CA GLU A 6 18.93 20.68 -1.09
C GLU A 6 17.78 19.75 -1.43
N GLU A 7 16.57 20.28 -1.60
CA GLU A 7 15.45 19.50 -2.13
C GLU A 7 15.77 19.00 -3.54
N ALA A 8 16.30 19.87 -4.40
CA ALA A 8 16.73 19.49 -5.75
C ALA A 8 17.87 18.45 -5.73
N LYS A 9 18.85 18.60 -4.83
CA LYS A 9 19.94 17.64 -4.63
C LYS A 9 19.41 16.29 -4.14
N SER A 10 18.47 16.29 -3.21
CA SER A 10 17.84 15.07 -2.71
C SER A 10 17.03 14.34 -3.79
N ILE A 11 16.35 15.08 -4.67
CA ILE A 11 15.65 14.49 -5.82
C ILE A 11 16.66 13.90 -6.80
N ALA A 12 17.72 14.63 -7.15
CA ALA A 12 18.75 14.14 -8.06
C ALA A 12 19.50 12.90 -7.55
N GLN A 13 19.56 12.69 -6.24
CA GLN A 13 20.13 11.47 -5.63
C GLN A 13 19.20 10.27 -5.66
N ARG A 14 17.88 10.49 -5.72
CA ARG A 14 16.87 9.43 -5.70
C ARG A 14 16.39 9.03 -7.09
N ASP A 15 16.52 9.92 -8.07
CA ASP A 15 16.15 9.65 -9.44
C ASP A 15 17.37 9.24 -10.29
N PRO A 16 17.47 7.98 -10.74
CA PRO A 16 18.55 7.53 -11.62
C PRO A 16 18.63 8.29 -12.95
N ALA A 17 17.53 8.92 -13.41
CA ALA A 17 17.50 9.67 -14.66
C ALA A 17 18.06 11.11 -14.51
N ALA A 18 18.19 11.60 -13.28
CA ALA A 18 18.67 12.95 -13.02
C ALA A 18 20.20 13.03 -13.20
N ARG A 19 20.66 13.88 -14.10
CA ARG A 19 22.09 14.11 -14.35
C ARG A 19 22.70 15.16 -13.41
N SER A 20 21.88 16.07 -12.86
CA SER A 20 22.34 17.10 -11.93
C SER A 20 21.18 17.74 -11.14
N PRO A 21 21.43 18.35 -9.96
CA PRO A 21 20.43 19.14 -9.24
C PRO A 21 19.88 20.31 -10.07
N TRP A 22 20.69 20.89 -10.97
CA TRP A 22 20.25 21.97 -11.85
C TRP A 22 19.20 21.50 -12.86
N GLN A 23 19.36 20.29 -13.39
CA GLN A 23 18.35 19.68 -14.26
C GLN A 23 17.01 19.57 -13.53
N VAL A 24 17.01 19.12 -12.27
CA VAL A 24 15.81 19.05 -11.44
C VAL A 24 15.17 20.43 -11.29
N ILE A 25 15.96 21.45 -10.97
CA ILE A 25 15.46 22.82 -10.76
C ILE A 25 14.74 23.36 -12.00
N PHE A 26 15.32 23.17 -13.18
CA PHE A 26 14.82 23.79 -14.41
C PHE A 26 13.85 22.93 -15.21
N GLN A 27 13.91 21.60 -15.09
CA GLN A 27 13.17 20.70 -15.97
C GLN A 27 12.06 19.94 -15.24
N TYR A 28 12.20 19.62 -13.95
CA TYR A 28 11.28 18.69 -13.30
C TYR A 28 9.93 19.36 -12.94
N PRO A 29 8.79 18.82 -13.42
CA PRO A 29 7.48 19.37 -13.12
C PRO A 29 7.12 19.22 -11.64
N GLY A 30 7.46 18.08 -11.03
CA GLY A 30 7.27 17.82 -9.59
C GLY A 30 7.90 18.89 -8.70
N TYR A 31 9.18 19.19 -8.94
CA TYR A 31 9.90 20.22 -8.21
C TYR A 31 9.28 21.62 -8.39
N LYS A 32 8.92 21.99 -9.64
CA LYS A 32 8.24 23.26 -9.93
C LYS A 32 6.88 23.37 -9.22
N ALA A 33 6.11 22.28 -9.18
CA ALA A 33 4.81 22.23 -8.52
C ALA A 33 4.95 22.44 -7.01
N LEU A 34 5.92 21.78 -6.37
CA LEU A 34 6.20 21.95 -4.95
C LEU A 34 6.56 23.39 -4.60
N ARG A 35 7.46 24.03 -5.35
CA ARG A 35 7.83 25.43 -5.11
C ARG A 35 6.62 26.37 -5.19
N ARG A 36 5.74 26.18 -6.18
CA ARG A 36 4.51 26.97 -6.31
C ARG A 36 3.51 26.66 -5.22
N HIS A 37 3.39 25.41 -4.80
CA HIS A 37 2.57 25.02 -3.66
C HIS A 37 3.05 25.71 -2.38
N ARG A 38 4.36 25.79 -2.11
CA ARG A 38 4.87 26.52 -0.93
C ARG A 38 4.43 27.97 -0.90
N LEU A 39 4.45 28.65 -2.04
CA LEU A 39 3.95 30.02 -2.18
C LEU A 39 2.42 30.08 -1.99
N ALA A 40 1.67 29.17 -2.62
CA ALA A 40 0.22 29.08 -2.48
C ALA A 40 -0.20 28.80 -1.03
N HIS A 41 0.51 27.92 -0.34
CA HIS A 41 0.31 27.58 1.06
C HIS A 41 0.57 28.78 1.98
N TRP A 42 1.58 29.61 1.67
CA TRP A 42 1.81 30.86 2.39
C TRP A 42 0.62 31.82 2.24
N PHE A 43 0.11 32.05 1.03
CA PHE A 43 -1.10 32.85 0.80
C PHE A 43 -2.31 32.28 1.52
N HIS A 44 -2.47 30.95 1.50
CA HIS A 44 -3.55 30.26 2.18
C HIS A 44 -3.50 30.49 3.70
N LYS A 45 -2.31 30.41 4.32
CA LYS A 45 -2.12 30.71 5.75
C LYS A 45 -2.39 32.18 6.12
N LYS A 46 -2.29 33.10 5.15
CA LYS A 46 -2.61 34.52 5.34
C LYS A 46 -4.08 34.85 5.08
N GLY A 47 -4.94 33.84 4.86
CA GLY A 47 -6.37 34.03 4.57
C GLY A 47 -6.65 34.46 3.12
N MET A 48 -5.63 34.57 2.27
CA MET A 48 -5.76 34.99 0.86
C MET A 48 -6.14 33.78 -0.01
N HIS A 49 -7.26 33.14 0.31
CA HIS A 49 -7.65 31.84 -0.26
C HIS A 49 -7.87 31.88 -1.77
N TRP A 50 -8.41 32.98 -2.31
CA TRP A 50 -8.61 33.14 -3.75
C TRP A 50 -7.27 33.11 -4.52
N ILE A 51 -6.28 33.88 -4.05
CA ILE A 51 -4.94 33.94 -4.67
C ILE A 51 -4.26 32.57 -4.55
N ALA A 52 -4.35 31.94 -3.38
CA ALA A 52 -3.83 30.61 -3.15
C ALA A 52 -4.42 29.58 -4.13
N ARG A 53 -5.75 29.60 -4.33
CA ARG A 53 -6.44 28.67 -5.25
C ARG A 53 -6.09 28.96 -6.70
N ALA A 54 -6.06 30.22 -7.12
CA ALA A 54 -5.65 30.61 -8.47
C ALA A 54 -4.22 30.14 -8.81
N LEU A 55 -3.29 30.26 -7.85
CA LEU A 55 -1.91 29.78 -8.03
C LEU A 55 -1.83 28.25 -8.10
N SER A 56 -2.64 27.55 -7.31
CA SER A 56 -2.79 26.08 -7.39
C SER A 56 -3.30 25.64 -8.75
N GLU A 57 -4.36 26.26 -9.27
CA GLU A 57 -4.95 25.91 -10.58
C GLU A 57 -3.98 26.19 -11.73
N ARG A 58 -3.28 27.33 -11.69
CA ARG A 58 -2.23 27.64 -12.67
C ARG A 58 -1.08 26.61 -12.62
N THR A 59 -0.78 26.07 -11.45
CA THR A 59 0.23 25.02 -11.28
C THR A 59 -0.26 23.71 -11.88
N ARG A 60 -1.50 23.30 -11.57
CA ARG A 60 -2.15 22.12 -12.13
C ARG A 60 -2.18 22.17 -13.66
N HIS A 61 -2.62 23.29 -14.24
CA HIS A 61 -2.70 23.42 -15.70
C HIS A 61 -1.34 23.30 -16.40
N LYS A 62 -0.25 23.79 -15.77
CA LYS A 62 1.10 23.77 -16.35
C LYS A 62 1.88 22.47 -16.12
N THR A 63 1.51 21.68 -15.11
CA THR A 63 2.32 20.53 -14.66
C THR A 63 1.56 19.21 -14.60
N GLY A 64 0.22 19.25 -14.65
CA GLY A 64 -0.63 18.09 -14.40
C GLY A 64 -0.71 17.66 -12.94
N ILE A 65 -0.07 18.39 -12.02
CA ILE A 65 -0.02 18.09 -10.58
C ILE A 65 -0.97 19.02 -9.83
N GLU A 66 -1.97 18.45 -9.16
CA GLU A 66 -2.89 19.19 -8.31
C GLU A 66 -2.50 19.04 -6.83
N ILE A 67 -2.18 20.16 -6.19
CA ILE A 67 -1.91 20.20 -4.75
C ILE A 67 -2.72 21.33 -4.14
N HIS A 68 -3.70 20.98 -3.33
CA HIS A 68 -4.51 21.99 -2.66
C HIS A 68 -3.62 22.89 -1.75
N PRO A 69 -3.83 24.22 -1.73
CA PRO A 69 -3.01 25.12 -0.92
C PRO A 69 -3.04 24.83 0.58
N GLY A 70 -4.11 24.22 1.08
CA GLY A 70 -4.26 23.80 2.48
C GLY A 70 -3.38 22.60 2.88
N ALA A 71 -2.92 21.80 1.92
CA ALA A 71 -2.13 20.60 2.19
C ALA A 71 -0.82 20.97 2.92
N ARG A 72 -0.38 20.10 3.82
CA ARG A 72 0.88 20.27 4.56
C ARG A 72 1.89 19.28 4.02
N ILE A 73 3.03 19.79 3.57
CA ILE A 73 4.06 18.97 2.93
C ILE A 73 5.38 19.09 3.69
N GLY A 74 6.00 17.97 4.01
CA GLY A 74 7.32 17.89 4.62
C GLY A 74 8.45 18.26 3.67
N LYS A 75 9.68 18.15 4.12
CA LYS A 75 10.89 18.45 3.35
C LYS A 75 11.17 17.34 2.34
N CYS A 76 11.84 17.70 1.24
CA CYS A 76 12.35 16.73 0.28
C CYS A 76 11.29 15.75 -0.25
N LEU A 77 10.04 16.19 -0.44
CA LEU A 77 9.07 15.40 -1.19
C LEU A 77 9.55 15.29 -2.64
N PHE A 78 9.63 14.07 -3.16
CA PHE A 78 9.90 13.81 -4.57
C PHE A 78 8.61 13.40 -5.26
N ILE A 79 8.13 14.23 -6.20
CA ILE A 79 7.02 13.88 -7.09
C ILE A 79 7.63 13.50 -8.44
N ASP A 80 7.66 12.22 -8.75
CA ASP A 80 8.24 11.68 -9.97
C ASP A 80 7.20 11.53 -11.08
N HIS A 81 7.56 11.99 -12.28
CA HIS A 81 6.69 12.22 -13.45
C HIS A 81 5.51 13.18 -13.21
N GLY A 82 4.77 13.01 -12.11
CA GLY A 82 3.81 13.94 -11.54
C GLY A 82 2.46 14.06 -12.22
N MET A 83 2.33 13.66 -13.48
CA MET A 83 1.06 13.77 -14.22
C MET A 83 -0.08 13.07 -13.47
N GLY A 84 -1.19 13.77 -13.23
CA GLY A 84 -2.38 13.19 -12.59
C GLY A 84 -2.24 12.96 -11.08
N VAL A 85 -1.21 13.51 -10.43
CA VAL A 85 -1.13 13.52 -8.96
C VAL A 85 -2.16 14.50 -8.40
N VAL A 86 -2.94 14.04 -7.41
CA VAL A 86 -3.97 14.83 -6.72
C VAL A 86 -3.76 14.75 -5.20
N ILE A 87 -3.47 15.88 -4.58
CA ILE A 87 -3.27 16.01 -3.13
C ILE A 87 -4.31 16.96 -2.55
N GLY A 88 -5.22 16.41 -1.75
CA GLY A 88 -6.34 17.16 -1.23
C GLY A 88 -6.04 18.10 -0.06
N GLU A 89 -7.05 18.89 0.33
CA GLU A 89 -6.90 20.03 1.24
C GLU A 89 -6.28 19.73 2.59
N THR A 90 -6.72 18.65 3.24
CA THR A 90 -6.29 18.32 4.60
C THR A 90 -5.23 17.22 4.60
N ALA A 91 -4.60 16.97 3.45
CA ALA A 91 -3.56 15.97 3.33
C ALA A 91 -2.32 16.48 4.05
N GLU A 92 -1.66 15.57 4.75
CA GLU A 92 -0.39 15.82 5.41
C GLU A 92 0.61 14.83 4.88
N ILE A 93 1.80 15.29 4.51
CA ILE A 93 2.87 14.45 3.95
C ILE A 93 4.13 14.72 4.75
N GLY A 94 4.76 13.68 5.28
CA GLY A 94 6.01 13.75 6.01
C GLY A 94 7.22 14.04 5.13
N ASP A 95 8.40 13.97 5.73
CA ASP A 95 9.67 14.27 5.07
C ASP A 95 10.13 13.08 4.20
N TYR A 96 10.88 13.37 3.14
CA TYR A 96 11.56 12.38 2.27
C TYR A 96 10.66 11.33 1.62
N CYS A 97 9.38 11.65 1.43
CA CYS A 97 8.46 10.81 0.66
C CYS A 97 8.77 10.84 -0.84
N THR A 98 8.37 9.79 -1.54
CA THR A 98 8.40 9.68 -3.01
C THR A 98 7.00 9.32 -3.50
N ILE A 99 6.46 10.11 -4.43
CA ILE A 99 5.12 9.96 -5.01
C ILE A 99 5.26 9.89 -6.52
N TYR A 100 4.78 8.80 -7.12
CA TYR A 100 4.73 8.64 -8.58
C TYR A 100 3.49 9.29 -9.19
N HIS A 101 3.45 9.37 -10.52
CA HIS A 101 2.31 9.87 -11.29
C HIS A 101 1.00 9.12 -10.98
N GLY A 102 -0.14 9.78 -11.21
CA GLY A 102 -1.48 9.21 -11.05
C GLY A 102 -1.90 8.92 -9.60
N VAL A 103 -1.09 9.30 -8.61
CA VAL A 103 -1.41 9.09 -7.20
C VAL A 103 -2.51 10.04 -6.72
N THR A 104 -3.42 9.54 -5.89
CA THR A 104 -4.45 10.36 -5.25
C THR A 104 -4.40 10.22 -3.74
N LEU A 105 -4.19 11.35 -3.05
CA LEU A 105 -4.41 11.50 -1.60
C LEU A 105 -5.77 12.17 -1.42
N GLY A 106 -6.82 11.35 -1.43
CA GLY A 106 -8.21 11.75 -1.56
C GLY A 106 -8.98 11.70 -0.24
N GLY A 107 -10.11 12.39 -0.22
CA GLY A 107 -11.06 12.33 0.88
C GLY A 107 -12.13 11.26 0.68
N THR A 108 -12.76 10.84 1.78
CA THR A 108 -13.98 10.03 1.77
C THR A 108 -15.16 10.85 2.32
N GLY A 109 -16.35 10.65 1.76
CA GLY A 109 -17.58 11.29 2.23
C GLY A 109 -17.71 12.80 1.92
N LYS A 110 -18.67 13.46 2.58
CA LYS A 110 -19.01 14.88 2.42
C LYS A 110 -18.71 15.73 3.66
N GLU A 111 -18.10 15.14 4.68
CA GLU A 111 -17.90 15.81 5.96
C GLU A 111 -16.88 16.95 5.87
N LYS A 112 -17.14 18.01 6.63
CA LYS A 112 -16.25 19.16 6.75
C LYS A 112 -15.24 18.88 7.86
N GLY A 113 -13.95 18.88 7.52
CA GLY A 113 -12.86 18.60 8.46
C GLY A 113 -11.72 17.82 7.82
N LYS A 114 -10.92 17.16 8.68
CA LYS A 114 -9.85 16.23 8.27
C LYS A 114 -10.49 15.04 7.57
N ARG A 115 -10.22 14.91 6.27
CA ARG A 115 -10.81 13.86 5.40
C ARG A 115 -9.79 13.19 4.48
N HIS A 116 -8.61 13.78 4.33
CA HIS A 116 -7.50 13.28 3.51
C HIS A 116 -6.44 12.62 4.40
N PRO A 117 -5.61 11.73 3.84
CA PRO A 117 -4.66 10.94 4.62
C PRO A 117 -3.52 11.77 5.22
N THR A 118 -2.91 11.20 6.25
CA THR A 118 -1.63 11.64 6.81
C THR A 118 -0.57 10.61 6.40
N ILE A 119 0.40 11.04 5.61
CA ILE A 119 1.53 10.21 5.16
C ILE A 119 2.71 10.50 6.08
N GLY A 120 3.30 9.46 6.65
CA GLY A 120 4.50 9.52 7.48
C GLY A 120 5.76 9.89 6.70
N ASN A 121 6.92 9.66 7.29
CA ASN A 121 8.22 9.94 6.71
C ASN A 121 8.73 8.78 5.83
N ASN A 122 9.51 9.10 4.81
CA ASN A 122 10.14 8.12 3.90
C ASN A 122 9.15 7.15 3.22
N VAL A 123 7.89 7.54 3.06
CA VAL A 123 6.90 6.70 2.40
C VAL A 123 7.11 6.72 0.89
N LEU A 124 7.08 5.54 0.27
CA LEU A 124 7.01 5.39 -1.19
C LEU A 124 5.57 5.13 -1.60
N ILE A 125 5.05 5.92 -2.54
CA ILE A 125 3.72 5.73 -3.11
C ILE A 125 3.86 5.49 -4.61
N GLY A 126 3.62 4.24 -5.02
CA GLY A 126 3.73 3.76 -6.38
C GLY A 126 2.73 4.40 -7.34
N ALA A 127 3.02 4.29 -8.63
CA ALA A 127 2.24 4.93 -9.69
C ALA A 127 0.77 4.52 -9.62
N GLY A 128 -0.13 5.49 -9.77
CA GLY A 128 -1.57 5.24 -9.82
C GLY A 128 -2.23 4.85 -8.50
N ALA A 129 -1.51 4.78 -7.37
CA ALA A 129 -2.10 4.41 -6.09
C ALA A 129 -3.16 5.41 -5.61
N LYS A 130 -4.20 4.92 -4.90
CA LYS A 130 -5.28 5.72 -4.34
C LYS A 130 -5.31 5.52 -2.82
N ILE A 131 -5.12 6.58 -2.05
CA ILE A 131 -5.16 6.56 -0.59
C ILE A 131 -6.30 7.47 -0.17
N LEU A 132 -7.39 6.87 0.34
CA LEU A 132 -8.69 7.52 0.46
C LEU A 132 -9.19 7.50 1.90
N GLY A 133 -9.16 8.66 2.56
CA GLY A 133 -9.72 8.84 3.91
C GLY A 133 -8.75 9.45 4.91
N PRO A 134 -9.25 9.83 6.11
CA PRO A 134 -8.47 10.53 7.13
C PRO A 134 -7.69 9.58 8.04
N PHE A 135 -6.88 8.69 7.48
CA PHE A 135 -6.07 7.75 8.23
C PHE A 135 -4.57 7.97 8.02
N THR A 136 -3.76 7.32 8.86
CA THR A 136 -2.30 7.45 8.81
C THR A 136 -1.67 6.30 8.02
N VAL A 137 -0.72 6.65 7.15
CA VAL A 137 0.24 5.73 6.54
C VAL A 137 1.57 5.91 7.25
N GLY A 138 2.00 4.89 8.00
CA GLY A 138 3.16 4.95 8.86
C GLY A 138 4.50 5.13 8.13
N ASP A 139 5.52 5.49 8.90
CA ASP A 139 6.86 5.77 8.39
C ASP A 139 7.47 4.56 7.66
N ASN A 140 8.22 4.84 6.59
CA ASN A 140 8.88 3.85 5.73
C ASN A 140 7.92 2.84 5.08
N ALA A 141 6.61 3.12 5.08
CA ALA A 141 5.65 2.30 4.35
C ALA A 141 5.87 2.40 2.83
N LYS A 142 5.43 1.37 2.13
CA LYS A 142 5.41 1.33 0.67
C LYS A 142 4.03 0.99 0.17
N ILE A 143 3.45 1.87 -0.62
CA ILE A 143 2.20 1.62 -1.32
C ILE A 143 2.53 1.21 -2.75
N GLY A 144 2.11 0.01 -3.14
CA GLY A 144 2.32 -0.53 -4.47
C GLY A 144 1.59 0.26 -5.55
N ALA A 145 2.04 0.11 -6.79
CA ALA A 145 1.37 0.71 -7.93
C ALA A 145 -0.09 0.25 -8.03
N ASN A 146 -0.98 1.18 -8.37
CA ASN A 146 -2.44 0.98 -8.47
C ASN A 146 -3.13 0.41 -7.22
N ALA A 147 -2.46 0.36 -6.07
CA ALA A 147 -3.10 -0.09 -4.84
C ALA A 147 -4.18 0.90 -4.38
N VAL A 148 -5.28 0.39 -3.81
CA VAL A 148 -6.35 1.21 -3.23
C VAL A 148 -6.35 1.02 -1.73
N VAL A 149 -5.88 2.02 -0.99
CA VAL A 149 -5.71 1.98 0.47
C VAL A 149 -6.82 2.79 1.13
N THR A 150 -7.59 2.13 1.99
CA THR A 150 -8.76 2.69 2.68
C THR A 150 -8.71 2.53 4.20
N SER A 151 -7.57 2.09 4.74
CA SER A 151 -7.36 1.85 6.17
C SER A 151 -5.94 2.22 6.58
N GLU A 152 -5.71 2.36 7.89
CA GLU A 152 -4.38 2.62 8.44
C GLU A 152 -3.33 1.60 7.97
N VAL A 153 -2.10 2.09 7.81
CA VAL A 153 -0.95 1.29 7.40
C VAL A 153 0.14 1.46 8.45
N GLU A 154 0.53 0.35 9.06
CA GLU A 154 1.62 0.33 10.04
C GLU A 154 2.96 0.76 9.42
N PRO A 155 3.88 1.35 10.21
CA PRO A 155 5.23 1.65 9.76
C PRO A 155 5.95 0.42 9.19
N ASN A 156 6.83 0.64 8.20
CA ASN A 156 7.63 -0.41 7.53
C ASN A 156 6.78 -1.50 6.85
N THR A 157 5.53 -1.19 6.48
CA THR A 157 4.62 -2.11 5.80
C THR A 157 4.55 -1.84 4.31
N THR A 158 4.49 -2.89 3.50
CA THR A 158 4.16 -2.78 2.08
C THR A 158 2.68 -3.08 1.88
N VAL A 159 1.95 -2.28 1.11
CA VAL A 159 0.52 -2.47 0.81
C VAL A 159 0.33 -2.59 -0.69
N VAL A 160 -0.34 -3.64 -1.15
CA VAL A 160 -0.58 -3.89 -2.58
C VAL A 160 -2.00 -4.36 -2.85
N GLY A 161 -2.47 -4.19 -4.10
CA GLY A 161 -3.75 -4.73 -4.57
C GLY A 161 -4.96 -3.80 -4.39
N VAL A 162 -6.12 -4.31 -4.84
CA VAL A 162 -7.41 -3.62 -4.79
C VAL A 162 -8.47 -4.60 -4.25
N PRO A 163 -8.97 -4.42 -3.00
CA PRO A 163 -8.51 -3.45 -2.00
C PRO A 163 -7.08 -3.74 -1.53
N GLY A 164 -6.38 -2.70 -1.06
CA GLY A 164 -5.00 -2.77 -0.60
C GLY A 164 -4.88 -3.65 0.63
N ARG A 165 -3.96 -4.63 0.58
CA ARG A 165 -3.65 -5.53 1.68
C ARG A 165 -2.21 -5.35 2.12
N ALA A 166 -2.01 -5.30 3.43
CA ALA A 166 -0.69 -5.26 4.03
C ALA A 166 0.04 -6.60 3.81
N VAL A 167 1.23 -6.51 3.23
CA VAL A 167 2.16 -7.62 3.05
C VAL A 167 3.46 -7.26 3.77
N LYS A 168 3.84 -8.08 4.76
CA LYS A 168 5.10 -7.88 5.50
C LYS A 168 6.24 -8.49 4.70
N ARG A 169 7.28 -7.70 4.40
CA ARG A 169 8.61 -8.24 4.07
C ARG A 169 9.30 -8.61 5.39
N GLY A 170 9.98 -9.75 5.43
CA GLY A 170 10.56 -10.30 6.65
C GLY A 170 11.65 -9.45 7.29
N GLY A 171 11.28 -8.55 8.19
CA GLY A 171 12.15 -7.98 9.24
C GLY A 171 13.17 -6.91 8.83
N GLU A 172 13.44 -6.67 7.55
CA GLU A 172 14.43 -5.68 7.13
C GLU A 172 13.85 -4.24 7.05
N LYS A 173 14.50 -3.31 7.75
CA LYS A 173 14.18 -1.87 7.71
C LYS A 173 14.69 -1.24 6.42
N ILE A 174 13.92 -1.37 5.35
CA ILE A 174 14.25 -0.80 4.04
C ILE A 174 13.78 0.66 3.95
N ARG A 175 14.65 1.56 3.45
CA ARG A 175 14.25 2.93 3.08
C ARG A 175 13.60 2.91 1.70
N GLN A 176 12.31 2.57 1.69
CA GLN A 176 11.54 2.32 0.47
C GLN A 176 11.61 3.47 -0.55
N SER A 177 11.60 4.73 -0.08
CA SER A 177 11.65 5.91 -0.96
C SER A 177 12.97 6.09 -1.73
N PHE A 178 14.01 5.34 -1.39
CA PHE A 178 15.33 5.38 -2.03
C PHE A 178 15.63 4.14 -2.87
N GLU A 179 15.19 2.95 -2.45
CA GLU A 179 15.52 1.69 -3.15
C GLU A 179 14.69 1.45 -4.42
N LEU A 180 13.51 2.06 -4.55
CA LEU A 180 12.66 2.03 -5.76
C LEU A 180 12.38 0.64 -6.36
N ASP A 181 12.51 -0.44 -5.58
CA ASP A 181 12.22 -1.80 -6.05
C ASP A 181 10.70 -2.00 -6.20
N HIS A 182 10.17 -2.01 -7.43
CA HIS A 182 8.73 -2.22 -7.67
C HIS A 182 8.38 -3.67 -8.01
N ILE A 183 9.38 -4.53 -8.22
CA ILE A 183 9.19 -5.87 -8.82
C ILE A 183 8.84 -6.89 -7.74
N HIS A 184 9.56 -6.89 -6.62
CA HIS A 184 9.49 -7.98 -5.65
C HIS A 184 8.43 -7.74 -4.56
N ASN A 185 7.20 -7.41 -4.93
CA ASN A 185 6.13 -7.29 -3.94
C ASN A 185 5.47 -8.66 -3.68
N PRO A 186 5.26 -9.04 -2.41
CA PRO A 186 4.51 -10.25 -2.11
C PRO A 186 3.07 -10.13 -2.66
N ASP A 187 2.59 -11.18 -3.33
CA ASP A 187 1.21 -11.24 -3.79
C ASP A 187 0.30 -11.78 -2.66
N PRO A 188 -0.60 -10.95 -2.09
CA PRO A 188 -1.49 -11.36 -1.01
C PRO A 188 -2.45 -12.47 -1.45
N VAL A 189 -2.84 -12.53 -2.72
CA VAL A 189 -3.76 -13.55 -3.22
C VAL A 189 -3.07 -14.91 -3.28
N SER A 190 -1.85 -14.96 -3.84
CA SER A 190 -1.01 -16.17 -3.82
C SER A 190 -0.72 -16.66 -2.39
N GLN A 191 -0.51 -15.75 -1.43
CA GLN A 191 -0.31 -16.12 -0.03
C GLN A 191 -1.54 -16.81 0.58
N GLU A 192 -2.74 -16.28 0.34
CA GLU A 192 -3.98 -16.89 0.80
C GLU A 192 -4.24 -18.24 0.10
N PHE A 193 -3.97 -18.37 -1.20
CA PHE A 193 -4.05 -19.67 -1.88
C PHE A 193 -3.09 -20.70 -1.28
N CYS A 194 -1.88 -20.29 -0.92
CA CYS A 194 -0.92 -21.16 -0.25
C CYS A 194 -1.42 -21.61 1.13
N ARG A 195 -1.99 -20.70 1.92
CA ARG A 195 -2.60 -21.01 3.22
C ARG A 195 -3.76 -22.00 3.08
N ILE A 196 -4.69 -21.74 2.15
CA ILE A 196 -5.83 -22.62 1.88
C ILE A 196 -5.36 -24.02 1.43
N ARG A 197 -4.34 -24.11 0.57
CA ARG A 197 -3.78 -25.41 0.15
C ARG A 197 -3.21 -26.19 1.32
N ASN A 198 -2.50 -25.53 2.23
CA ASN A 198 -1.94 -26.18 3.42
C ASN A 198 -3.05 -26.68 4.36
N GLU A 199 -4.10 -25.89 4.57
CA GLU A 199 -5.26 -26.30 5.37
C GLU A 199 -6.00 -27.49 4.73
N LEU A 200 -6.20 -27.48 3.40
CA LEU A 200 -6.77 -28.61 2.68
C LEU A 200 -5.92 -29.88 2.83
N GLU A 201 -4.59 -29.77 2.80
CA GLU A 201 -3.70 -30.90 2.97
C GLU A 201 -3.74 -31.46 4.41
N GLN A 202 -3.81 -30.59 5.42
CA GLN A 202 -4.00 -30.98 6.81
C GLN A 202 -5.36 -31.68 7.02
N LEU A 203 -6.43 -31.12 6.44
CA LEU A 203 -7.76 -31.70 6.54
C LEU A 203 -7.83 -33.09 5.88
N LYS A 204 -7.21 -33.27 4.72
CA LYS A 204 -7.07 -34.59 4.06
C LYS A 204 -6.35 -35.61 4.94
N LYS A 205 -5.26 -35.21 5.59
CA LYS A 205 -4.52 -36.09 6.54
C LYS A 205 -5.39 -36.51 7.72
N VAL A 206 -6.20 -35.60 8.25
CA VAL A 206 -7.13 -35.89 9.34
C VAL A 206 -8.22 -36.86 8.89
N LEU A 207 -8.83 -36.65 7.71
CA LEU A 207 -9.84 -37.55 7.14
C LEU A 207 -9.29 -38.96 6.93
N MET A 208 -8.08 -39.11 6.36
CA MET A 208 -7.44 -40.42 6.22
C MET A 208 -7.26 -41.13 7.56
N LYS A 209 -6.92 -40.40 8.63
CA LYS A 209 -6.79 -40.98 9.98
C LYS A 209 -8.13 -41.49 10.52
N TYR A 210 -9.22 -40.78 10.27
CA TYR A 210 -10.56 -41.23 10.66
C TYR A 210 -11.03 -42.42 9.83
N GLU A 211 -10.79 -42.41 8.51
CA GLU A 211 -11.11 -43.52 7.62
C GLU A 211 -10.38 -44.80 8.04
N ASN A 212 -9.08 -44.70 8.37
CA ASN A 212 -8.31 -45.84 8.89
C ASN A 212 -8.91 -46.34 10.22
N ARG A 213 -9.23 -45.45 11.17
CA ARG A 213 -9.88 -45.86 12.43
C ARG A 213 -11.24 -46.52 12.23
N LEU A 214 -12.05 -46.03 11.29
CA LEU A 214 -13.33 -46.64 10.93
C LEU A 214 -13.13 -48.04 10.33
N ASN A 215 -12.13 -48.21 9.46
CA ASN A 215 -11.77 -49.50 8.90
C ASN A 215 -11.25 -50.47 9.97
N ASP A 216 -10.45 -50.01 10.94
CA ASP A 216 -9.99 -50.82 12.07
C ASP A 216 -11.17 -51.30 12.94
N MET A 217 -12.11 -50.40 13.26
CA MET A 217 -13.33 -50.75 14.01
C MET A 217 -14.21 -51.74 13.23
N ARG A 218 -14.33 -51.56 11.91
CA ARG A 218 -15.10 -52.45 11.04
C ARG A 218 -14.42 -53.82 10.86
N GLY A 219 -13.08 -53.87 10.86
CA GLY A 219 -12.31 -55.11 10.86
C GLY A 219 -12.42 -55.92 12.15
N GLY A 220 -12.74 -55.27 13.27
CA GLY A 220 -13.05 -55.91 14.56
C GLY A 220 -14.47 -56.50 14.64
N LEU A 221 -15.39 -56.04 13.81
CA LEU A 221 -16.72 -56.63 13.61
C LEU A 221 -16.66 -57.74 12.54
N LYS A 222 -15.82 -58.76 12.74
CA LYS A 222 -16.03 -60.03 12.02
C LYS A 222 -17.23 -60.73 12.66
N SER A 223 -18.10 -61.26 11.80
CA SER A 223 -19.35 -61.94 12.14
C SER A 223 -19.19 -62.92 13.31
N PRO A 224 -20.23 -63.10 14.15
CA PRO A 224 -20.20 -64.13 15.18
C PRO A 224 -19.81 -65.46 14.53
N PRO A 225 -19.02 -66.32 15.21
CA PRO A 225 -18.72 -67.64 14.68
C PRO A 225 -20.05 -68.31 14.35
N ASP A 226 -20.17 -68.82 13.13
CA ASP A 226 -21.30 -69.65 12.74
C ASP A 226 -21.41 -70.74 13.82
N CYS A 227 -22.56 -70.77 14.49
CA CYS A 227 -22.91 -71.89 15.35
C CYS A 227 -23.06 -73.07 14.38
N ASP A 228 -22.01 -73.86 14.20
CA ASP A 228 -22.14 -75.18 13.62
C ASP A 228 -23.07 -75.96 14.56
N ASP A 229 -24.34 -76.08 14.17
CA ASP A 229 -25.30 -77.02 14.74
C ASP A 229 -24.83 -78.44 14.37
N ASP A 230 -23.79 -78.90 15.07
CA ASP A 230 -23.49 -80.31 15.20
C ASP A 230 -24.48 -80.88 16.22
N ASP A 231 -25.68 -81.26 15.74
CA ASP A 231 -26.52 -82.18 16.49
C ASP A 231 -26.94 -83.37 15.62
N SER A 232 -26.16 -84.42 15.82
CA SER A 232 -26.50 -85.82 15.64
C SER A 232 -27.99 -86.16 15.77
N ASN A 233 -28.55 -86.81 14.75
CA ASN A 233 -29.63 -87.78 14.92
C ASN A 233 -29.57 -88.81 13.77
N GLN A 234 -28.87 -89.92 13.96
CA GLN A 234 -29.42 -91.24 14.29
C GLN A 234 -30.44 -91.80 13.27
N GLN A 235 -30.01 -92.89 12.62
CA GLN A 235 -30.74 -94.15 12.41
C GLN A 235 -32.15 -94.08 11.79
N ALA A 236 -32.27 -94.53 10.53
CA ALA A 236 -32.90 -95.80 10.12
C ALA A 236 -33.01 -95.89 8.60
#